data_AF-A0A8D0EE17-F1
#
_entry.id   AF-A0A8D0EE17-F1
#
_cell.length_a   1.000
_cell.length_b   1.000
_cell.length_c   1.000
_cell.angle_alpha   90.00
_cell.angle_beta   90.00
_cell.angle_gamma   90.00
#
_symmetry.space_group_name_H-M   'P 1'
#
loop_
_entity.id
_entity.type
_entity.pdbx_description
1 polymer ?
#
loop_
_entity_poly.entity_id
_entity_poly.type
_entity_poly.pdbx_seq_one_letter_code
_entity_poly.pdbx_strand_id
1 'polypeptide(L)'
;MAPPGSGMRKKGAAGPGPGPGLGLPVVRQSLRRAWQDKHLVLFEPHYTPLVAACLCLAEVGVNHWVIHRVAYTEIDWKAYMDEVEGVVNGTLDYTKLKGDTGPLVYPAGFVYIFLGLYYATGRGTNIRLAQYFFAVLYLATLLLVFRIYSRTNKVPPYVFFFMCCASYRIHSIFVLRLFNDPVAMAILFLAVNLFLEDHWSLGCFCFSLAVSVKMNILLFAPGLLFLLLWRFGLLGAIPKLAICAALQVVLGLPFLVVNPVGYLTRSFDLGRQFLFKWTVNWRFLPEEIFQHRAFHVALLIAHLTALTLFALNRWHRSDESILSLLKHPAERKNPPQALPANRGLCSLHLQLHWGLL
;
A
#
# COMPACT_ATOMS: atom_id res chain seq x y z
N MET A 1 -7.65 86.26 16.95
CA MET A 1 -6.69 86.93 17.85
C MET A 1 -5.63 85.90 18.24
N ALA A 2 -4.44 85.98 17.65
CA ALA A 2 -3.18 85.43 18.17
C ALA A 2 -2.38 86.63 18.75
N PRO A 3 -1.24 86.53 19.51
CA PRO A 3 -0.16 85.52 19.44
C PRO A 3 0.51 85.22 20.84
N PRO A 4 1.84 85.04 21.02
CA PRO A 4 2.64 83.81 20.85
C PRO A 4 3.49 83.42 22.09
N GLY A 5 4.21 82.28 22.05
CA GLY A 5 5.23 81.95 23.05
C GLY A 5 6.13 80.76 22.69
N SER A 6 7.19 81.02 21.92
CA SER A 6 8.25 80.08 21.52
C SER A 6 9.32 79.89 22.58
N GLY A 7 9.85 78.67 22.73
CA GLY A 7 11.11 78.40 23.46
C GLY A 7 11.81 77.13 22.95
N MET A 8 12.96 77.30 22.28
CA MET A 8 13.80 76.24 21.73
C MET A 8 14.81 75.65 22.75
N ARG A 9 15.02 74.33 22.64
CA ARG A 9 16.26 73.52 22.82
C ARG A 9 16.98 73.43 24.19
N LYS A 10 17.24 72.18 24.62
CA LYS A 10 18.59 71.54 24.58
C LYS A 10 18.54 70.02 24.84
N LYS A 11 19.41 69.30 24.12
CA LYS A 11 19.71 67.85 24.17
C LYS A 11 20.33 67.44 25.52
N GLY A 12 20.06 66.21 25.98
CA GLY A 12 20.80 65.56 27.07
C GLY A 12 20.54 64.06 27.19
N ALA A 13 21.50 63.26 26.70
CA ALA A 13 21.92 61.90 27.05
C ALA A 13 20.89 60.74 27.19
N ALA A 14 21.07 59.74 26.33
CA ALA A 14 20.53 58.39 26.45
C ALA A 14 21.23 57.61 27.60
N GLY A 15 20.42 56.94 28.43
CA GLY A 15 20.86 55.91 29.39
C GLY A 15 20.85 54.51 28.74
N PRO A 16 21.68 53.57 29.21
CA PRO A 16 22.11 52.42 28.44
C PRO A 16 21.04 51.34 28.35
N GLY A 17 20.82 50.83 27.13
CA GLY A 17 19.99 49.66 26.87
C GLY A 17 20.58 48.38 27.48
N PRO A 18 19.74 47.41 27.85
CA PRO A 18 20.22 46.13 28.35
C PRO A 18 20.91 45.38 27.22
N GLY A 19 22.19 45.03 27.45
CA GLY A 19 23.03 44.28 26.52
C GLY A 19 22.53 42.86 26.24
N PRO A 20 23.06 42.23 25.19
CA PRO A 20 22.55 40.98 24.64
C PRO A 20 23.02 39.78 25.49
N GLY A 21 22.19 39.37 26.44
CA GLY A 21 22.33 38.11 27.15
C GLY A 21 22.02 36.92 26.23
N LEU A 22 23.08 36.31 25.69
CA LEU A 22 23.28 34.88 25.40
C LEU A 22 22.01 34.04 25.17
N GLY A 23 21.86 33.46 23.97
CA GLY A 23 20.72 32.69 23.44
C GLY A 23 20.22 31.43 24.18
N LEU A 24 20.45 31.29 25.48
CA LEU A 24 19.85 30.27 26.35
C LEU A 24 18.34 30.45 26.62
N PRO A 25 17.78 31.68 26.81
CA PRO A 25 16.37 31.85 27.15
C PRO A 25 15.43 31.48 26.00
N VAL A 26 15.84 31.79 24.76
CA VAL A 26 15.04 31.55 23.55
C VAL A 26 14.97 30.06 23.24
N VAL A 27 16.08 29.32 23.34
CA VAL A 27 16.11 27.87 23.15
C VAL A 27 15.28 27.17 24.25
N ARG A 28 15.38 27.64 25.51
CA ARG A 28 14.61 27.09 26.63
C ARG A 28 13.11 27.42 26.55
N GLN A 29 12.74 28.59 26.00
CA GLN A 29 11.34 28.94 25.71
C GLN A 29 10.78 28.16 24.52
N SER A 30 11.55 27.95 23.45
CA SER A 30 11.16 27.11 22.32
C SER A 30 11.01 25.64 22.73
N LEU A 31 11.91 25.12 23.57
CA LEU A 31 11.79 23.78 24.17
C LEU A 31 10.58 23.68 25.11
N ARG A 32 10.27 24.73 25.88
CA ARG A 32 9.05 24.77 26.72
C ARG A 32 7.77 24.84 25.90
N ARG A 33 7.74 25.61 24.81
CA ARG A 33 6.60 25.66 23.89
C ARG A 33 6.39 24.33 23.17
N ALA A 34 7.46 23.73 22.65
CA ALA A 34 7.43 22.37 22.09
C ALA A 34 6.97 21.32 23.12
N TRP A 35 7.30 21.50 24.41
CA TRP A 35 6.82 20.64 25.49
C TRP A 35 5.35 20.88 25.87
N GLN A 36 4.86 22.12 25.79
CA GLN A 36 3.45 22.47 26.00
C GLN A 36 2.57 21.97 24.84
N ASP A 37 3.08 22.03 23.61
CA ASP A 37 2.38 21.65 22.38
C ASP A 37 2.64 20.18 21.96
N LYS A 38 3.24 19.36 22.83
CA LYS A 38 3.52 17.94 22.56
C LYS A 38 2.31 17.11 22.13
N HIS A 39 1.11 17.54 22.54
CA HIS A 39 -0.15 16.92 22.15
C HIS A 39 -0.51 17.27 20.70
N LEU A 40 -0.21 18.48 20.22
CA LEU A 40 -0.44 18.89 18.83
C LEU A 40 0.38 18.04 17.84
N VAL A 41 1.57 17.58 18.22
CA VAL A 41 2.38 16.66 17.39
C VAL A 41 1.67 15.33 17.12
N LEU A 42 0.82 14.86 18.05
CA LEU A 42 0.08 13.60 17.92
C LEU A 42 -1.28 13.76 17.24
N PHE A 43 -1.85 14.97 17.24
CA PHE A 43 -3.22 15.22 16.76
C PHE A 43 -3.28 16.06 15.48
N GLU A 44 -2.31 16.94 15.23
CA GLU A 44 -2.31 17.80 14.04
C GLU A 44 -1.64 17.12 12.84
N PRO A 45 -2.35 16.99 11.69
CA PRO A 45 -1.80 16.39 10.48
C PRO A 45 -0.53 17.07 9.95
N HIS A 46 -0.24 18.32 10.33
CA HIS A 46 0.95 19.04 9.91
C HIS A 46 2.25 18.39 10.40
N TYR A 47 2.25 17.73 11.56
CA TYR A 47 3.41 17.03 12.11
C TYR A 47 3.55 15.58 11.62
N THR A 48 2.65 15.10 10.76
CA THR A 48 2.67 13.72 10.24
C THR A 48 4.03 13.31 9.64
N PRO A 49 4.72 14.13 8.82
CA PRO A 49 6.01 13.73 8.25
C PRO A 49 7.10 13.53 9.31
N LEU A 50 7.10 14.36 10.37
CA LEU A 50 8.05 14.25 11.47
C LEU A 50 7.82 12.95 12.27
N VAL A 51 6.56 12.68 12.63
CA VAL A 51 6.18 11.46 13.35
C VAL A 51 6.51 10.22 12.50
N ALA A 52 6.20 10.26 11.20
CA ALA A 52 6.53 9.20 10.26
C ALA A 52 8.04 8.93 10.18
N ALA A 53 8.88 9.97 10.13
CA ALA A 53 10.34 9.82 10.11
C ALA A 53 10.88 9.17 11.39
N CYS A 54 10.40 9.61 12.56
CA CYS A 54 10.78 9.03 13.84
C CYS A 54 10.36 7.54 13.93
N LEU A 55 9.14 7.21 13.50
CA LEU A 55 8.66 5.83 13.48
C LEU A 55 9.47 4.97 12.51
N CYS A 56 9.77 5.45 11.30
CA CYS A 56 10.62 4.72 10.35
C CYS A 56 12.01 4.42 10.93
N LEU A 57 12.64 5.37 11.65
CA LEU A 57 13.93 5.12 12.31
C LEU A 57 13.82 4.08 13.43
N ALA A 58 12.76 4.13 14.22
CA ALA A 58 12.51 3.11 15.25
C ALA A 58 12.32 1.72 14.61
N GLU A 59 11.57 1.65 13.51
CA GLU A 59 11.30 0.43 12.76
C GLU A 59 12.57 -0.18 12.13
N VAL A 60 13.54 0.63 11.72
CA VAL A 60 14.88 0.12 11.31
C VAL A 60 15.52 -0.65 12.48
N GLY A 61 15.49 -0.07 13.68
CA GLY A 61 16.02 -0.70 14.90
C GLY A 61 15.28 -1.99 15.26
N VAL A 62 13.95 -1.99 15.15
CA VAL A 62 13.12 -3.19 15.40
C VAL A 62 13.44 -4.29 14.39
N ASN A 63 13.48 -3.98 13.09
CA ASN A 63 13.82 -4.97 12.06
C ASN A 63 15.22 -5.55 12.27
N HIS A 64 16.20 -4.71 12.60
CA HIS A 64 17.53 -5.18 12.95
C HIS A 64 17.49 -6.11 14.17
N TRP A 65 16.80 -5.72 15.25
CA TRP A 65 16.66 -6.56 16.43
C TRP A 65 15.99 -7.91 16.12
N VAL A 66 14.90 -7.92 15.36
CA VAL A 66 14.17 -9.14 14.97
C VAL A 66 15.06 -10.09 14.18
N ILE A 67 15.79 -9.59 13.17
CA ILE A 67 16.69 -10.42 12.33
C ILE A 67 17.76 -11.11 13.16
N HIS A 68 18.28 -10.42 14.19
CA HIS A 68 19.41 -10.93 14.98
C HIS A 68 18.99 -11.72 16.22
N ARG A 69 17.78 -11.52 16.74
CA ARG A 69 17.34 -12.08 18.03
C ARG A 69 16.19 -13.07 17.94
N VAL A 70 15.43 -13.05 16.85
CA VAL A 70 14.30 -13.97 16.65
C VAL A 70 14.69 -15.04 15.64
N ALA A 71 14.39 -16.29 15.96
CA ALA A 71 14.66 -17.40 15.07
C ALA A 71 13.83 -17.29 13.78
N TYR A 72 14.48 -17.53 12.65
CA TYR A 72 13.83 -17.61 11.35
C TYR A 72 12.83 -18.78 11.31
N THR A 73 11.66 -18.55 10.71
CA THR A 73 10.60 -19.55 10.59
C THR A 73 10.30 -19.82 9.12
N GLU A 74 10.86 -20.90 8.60
CA GLU A 74 10.62 -21.35 7.24
C GLU A 74 9.15 -21.75 7.05
N ILE A 75 8.52 -21.22 6.00
CA ILE A 75 7.18 -21.64 5.57
C ILE A 75 7.20 -21.82 4.04
N ASP A 76 7.37 -20.72 3.30
CA ASP A 76 7.25 -20.75 1.85
C ASP A 76 8.54 -20.36 1.10
N TRP A 77 9.58 -19.85 1.78
CA TRP A 77 10.77 -19.35 1.10
C TRP A 77 11.46 -20.44 0.27
N LYS A 78 11.68 -21.61 0.86
CA LYS A 78 12.23 -22.77 0.13
C LYS A 78 11.36 -23.15 -1.06
N ALA A 79 10.05 -23.26 -0.85
CA ALA A 79 9.12 -23.58 -1.93
C ALA A 79 9.21 -22.55 -3.07
N TYR A 80 9.32 -21.25 -2.76
CA TYR A 80 9.52 -20.22 -3.78
C TYR A 80 10.84 -20.41 -4.54
N MET A 81 11.93 -20.78 -3.85
CA MET A 81 13.22 -21.04 -4.49
C MET A 81 13.17 -22.26 -5.41
N ASP A 82 12.51 -23.34 -4.98
CA ASP A 82 12.33 -24.56 -5.78
C ASP A 82 11.47 -24.29 -7.04
N GLU A 83 10.39 -23.52 -6.86
CA GLU A 83 9.49 -23.13 -7.96
C GLU A 83 10.24 -22.34 -9.05
N VAL A 84 11.06 -21.36 -8.66
CA VAL A 84 11.85 -20.58 -9.63
C VAL A 84 13.05 -21.34 -10.17
N GLU A 85 13.66 -22.24 -9.38
CA GLU A 85 14.72 -23.13 -9.86
C GLU A 85 14.22 -24.06 -10.97
N GLY A 86 12.97 -24.53 -10.90
CA GLY A 86 12.34 -25.28 -12.00
C GLY A 86 12.37 -24.50 -13.32
N VAL A 87 12.18 -23.18 -13.27
CA VAL A 87 12.26 -22.28 -14.45
C VAL A 87 13.70 -22.10 -14.90
N VAL A 88 14.66 -21.94 -13.97
CA VAL A 88 16.10 -21.90 -14.29
C VAL A 88 16.54 -23.17 -15.02
N ASN A 89 15.98 -24.32 -14.64
CA ASN A 89 16.25 -25.61 -15.26
C ASN A 89 15.52 -25.82 -16.61
N GLY A 90 14.85 -24.80 -17.14
CA GLY A 90 14.20 -24.81 -18.45
C GLY A 90 12.72 -25.21 -18.45
N THR A 91 12.09 -25.38 -17.28
CA THR A 91 10.66 -25.71 -17.20
C THR A 91 9.80 -24.46 -17.35
N LEU A 92 9.09 -24.35 -18.48
CA LEU A 92 8.13 -23.27 -18.74
C LEU A 92 6.66 -23.71 -18.64
N ASP A 93 6.41 -24.99 -18.36
CA ASP A 93 5.07 -25.51 -18.12
C ASP A 93 4.69 -25.35 -16.64
N TYR A 94 3.80 -24.39 -16.35
CA TYR A 94 3.33 -24.09 -14.99
C TYR A 94 2.72 -25.29 -14.27
N THR A 95 2.22 -26.30 -15.00
CA THR A 95 1.66 -27.50 -14.37
C THR A 95 2.71 -28.38 -13.71
N LYS A 96 3.99 -28.20 -14.07
CA LYS A 96 5.15 -28.94 -13.57
C LYS A 96 5.96 -28.18 -12.52
N LEU A 97 5.77 -26.86 -12.41
CA LEU A 97 6.44 -26.02 -11.42
C LEU A 97 5.78 -26.21 -10.04
N LYS A 98 6.56 -26.63 -9.06
CA LYS A 98 6.13 -26.88 -7.68
C LYS A 98 7.31 -26.81 -6.73
N GLY A 99 7.06 -26.42 -5.49
CA GLY A 99 7.97 -26.55 -4.37
C GLY A 99 7.42 -27.51 -3.30
N ASP A 100 8.10 -27.57 -2.17
CA ASP A 100 7.73 -28.45 -1.04
C ASP A 100 6.32 -28.19 -0.50
N THR A 101 5.81 -26.96 -0.61
CA THR A 101 4.47 -26.59 -0.10
C THR A 101 3.34 -26.72 -1.13
N GLY A 102 3.65 -27.08 -2.38
CA GLY A 102 2.66 -27.32 -3.43
C GLY A 102 3.06 -26.77 -4.80
N PRO A 103 2.11 -26.77 -5.75
CA PRO A 103 2.35 -26.23 -7.09
C PRO A 103 2.52 -24.71 -7.08
N LEU A 104 3.22 -24.18 -8.09
CA LEU A 104 3.27 -22.75 -8.35
C LEU A 104 1.87 -22.24 -8.72
N VAL A 105 1.40 -21.25 -7.97
CA VAL A 105 0.06 -20.65 -8.07
C VAL A 105 0.10 -19.12 -8.19
N TYR A 106 1.29 -18.57 -8.43
CA TYR A 106 1.50 -17.14 -8.59
C TYR A 106 1.76 -16.83 -10.07
N PRO A 107 1.29 -15.70 -10.60
CA PRO A 107 1.56 -15.36 -12.00
C PRO A 107 3.03 -15.01 -12.26
N ALA A 108 3.38 -14.78 -13.52
CA ALA A 108 4.77 -14.66 -13.97
C ALA A 108 5.61 -13.57 -13.30
N GLY A 109 4.99 -12.50 -12.79
CA GLY A 109 5.70 -11.45 -12.06
C GLY A 109 6.40 -11.96 -10.81
N PHE A 110 5.78 -12.92 -10.10
CA PHE A 110 6.42 -13.62 -8.99
C PHE A 110 7.70 -14.30 -9.43
N VAL A 111 7.64 -15.10 -10.50
CA VAL A 111 8.79 -15.86 -11.02
C VAL A 111 9.97 -14.93 -11.29
N TYR A 112 9.76 -13.81 -11.97
CA TYR A 112 10.87 -12.90 -12.29
C TYR A 112 11.47 -12.21 -11.08
N ILE A 113 10.65 -11.77 -10.12
CA ILE A 113 11.16 -11.13 -8.91
C ILE A 113 11.92 -12.14 -8.05
N PHE A 114 11.36 -13.34 -7.87
CA PHE A 114 11.98 -14.39 -7.06
C PHE A 114 13.18 -15.05 -7.74
N LEU A 115 13.26 -15.07 -9.07
CA LEU A 115 14.51 -15.37 -9.79
C LEU A 115 15.62 -14.38 -9.44
N GLY A 116 15.31 -13.08 -9.41
CA GLY A 116 16.27 -12.05 -8.99
C GLY A 116 16.77 -12.28 -7.56
N LEU A 117 15.85 -12.59 -6.64
CA LEU A 117 16.19 -12.93 -5.26
C LEU A 117 16.98 -14.25 -5.15
N TYR A 118 16.62 -15.27 -5.93
CA TYR A 118 17.31 -16.56 -5.99
C TYR A 118 18.77 -16.36 -6.33
N TYR A 119 19.08 -15.61 -7.40
CA TYR A 119 20.47 -15.34 -7.76
C TYR A 119 21.19 -14.47 -6.73
N ALA A 120 20.52 -13.41 -6.24
CA ALA A 120 21.13 -12.50 -5.27
C ALA A 120 21.48 -13.17 -3.94
N THR A 121 20.74 -14.20 -3.54
CA THR A 121 20.89 -14.89 -2.25
C THR A 121 21.69 -16.20 -2.35
N GLY A 122 22.41 -16.41 -3.45
CA GLY A 122 23.17 -17.64 -3.66
C GLY A 122 22.24 -18.86 -3.75
N ARG A 123 21.27 -18.80 -4.66
CA ARG A 123 20.23 -19.81 -4.89
C ARG A 123 19.30 -20.02 -3.70
N GLY A 124 18.97 -18.95 -2.99
CA GLY A 124 18.07 -19.01 -1.83
C GLY A 124 18.70 -19.46 -0.52
N THR A 125 20.00 -19.78 -0.49
CA THR A 125 20.69 -20.33 0.70
C THR A 125 21.05 -19.25 1.72
N ASN A 126 21.32 -18.02 1.28
CA ASN A 126 21.63 -16.90 2.15
C ASN A 126 20.36 -16.23 2.69
N ILE A 127 19.73 -16.89 3.67
CA ILE A 127 18.51 -16.41 4.33
C ILE A 127 18.70 -15.04 4.96
N ARG A 128 19.87 -14.77 5.56
CA ARG A 128 20.13 -13.48 6.21
C ARG A 128 20.11 -12.32 5.22
N LEU A 129 20.67 -12.51 4.02
CA LEU A 129 20.58 -11.52 2.97
C LEU A 129 19.13 -11.33 2.49
N ALA A 130 18.37 -12.41 2.36
CA ALA A 130 16.94 -12.35 2.04
C ALA A 130 16.18 -11.53 3.09
N GLN A 131 16.43 -11.76 4.38
CA GLN A 131 15.82 -11.00 5.47
C GLN A 131 16.12 -9.49 5.38
N TYR A 132 17.32 -9.10 4.97
CA TYR A 132 17.63 -7.68 4.74
C TYR A 132 16.89 -7.11 3.53
N PHE A 133 16.76 -7.84 2.42
CA PHE A 133 15.93 -7.39 1.29
C PHE A 133 14.48 -7.18 1.72
N PHE A 134 13.93 -8.11 2.50
CA PHE A 134 12.57 -8.00 3.03
C PHE A 134 12.40 -6.90 4.09
N ALA A 135 13.43 -6.62 4.89
CA ALA A 135 13.41 -5.47 5.80
C ALA A 135 13.41 -4.14 5.04
N VAL A 136 14.18 -4.03 3.95
CA VAL A 136 14.14 -2.84 3.07
C VAL A 136 12.76 -2.73 2.41
N LEU A 137 12.21 -3.83 1.92
CA LEU A 137 10.86 -3.87 1.35
C LEU A 137 9.79 -3.44 2.38
N TYR A 138 9.93 -3.88 3.63
CA TYR A 138 9.06 -3.47 4.74
C TYR A 138 9.11 -1.97 4.96
N LEU A 139 10.31 -1.39 5.09
CA LEU A 139 10.48 0.05 5.30
C LEU A 139 9.95 0.86 4.11
N ALA A 140 10.19 0.41 2.88
CA ALA A 140 9.64 1.04 1.68
C ALA A 140 8.10 0.99 1.67
N THR A 141 7.52 -0.15 2.04
CA THR A 141 6.06 -0.30 2.17
C THR A 141 5.49 0.65 3.22
N LEU A 142 6.14 0.74 4.39
CA LEU A 142 5.73 1.64 5.46
C LEU A 142 5.75 3.10 5.01
N LEU A 143 6.81 3.54 4.32
CA LEU A 143 6.93 4.88 3.76
C LEU A 143 5.83 5.19 2.73
N LEU A 144 5.52 4.23 1.84
CA LEU A 144 4.43 4.38 0.88
C LEU A 144 3.09 4.56 1.56
N VAL A 145 2.82 3.81 2.63
CA VAL A 145 1.58 3.93 3.40
C VAL A 145 1.52 5.25 4.17
N PHE A 146 2.62 5.67 4.81
CA PHE A 146 2.70 6.97 5.48
C PHE A 146 2.46 8.13 4.51
N ARG A 147 3.02 8.06 3.30
CA ARG A 147 2.78 9.06 2.26
C ARG A 147 1.31 9.12 1.85
N ILE A 148 0.65 7.98 1.68
CA ILE A 148 -0.80 7.91 1.39
C ILE A 148 -1.59 8.65 2.48
N TYR A 149 -1.36 8.31 3.74
CA TYR A 149 -2.08 8.95 4.86
C TYR A 149 -1.78 10.45 4.96
N SER A 150 -0.51 10.84 4.83
CA SER A 150 -0.10 12.26 4.84
C SER A 150 -0.76 13.04 3.70
N ARG A 151 -0.88 12.47 2.51
CA ARG A 151 -1.58 13.12 1.38
C ARG A 151 -3.07 13.27 1.64
N THR A 152 -3.69 12.34 2.37
CA THR A 152 -5.12 12.46 2.70
C THR A 152 -5.44 13.49 3.78
N ASN A 153 -4.51 13.81 4.69
CA ASN A 153 -4.73 14.73 5.82
C ASN A 153 -5.98 14.43 6.68
N LYS A 154 -6.54 13.20 6.62
CA LYS A 154 -7.75 12.83 7.36
C LYS A 154 -7.46 12.08 8.66
N VAL A 155 -6.28 11.48 8.77
CA VAL A 155 -5.94 10.58 9.86
C VAL A 155 -4.95 11.28 10.79
N PRO A 156 -5.27 11.40 12.09
CA PRO A 156 -4.35 11.98 13.04
C PRO A 156 -3.04 11.17 13.18
N PRO A 157 -1.89 11.84 13.42
CA PRO A 157 -0.58 11.17 13.54
C PRO A 157 -0.51 10.03 14.57
N TYR A 158 -1.28 10.08 15.68
CA TYR A 158 -1.26 9.01 16.69
C TYR A 158 -1.67 7.62 16.13
N VAL A 159 -2.45 7.57 15.05
CA VAL A 159 -2.85 6.30 14.42
C VAL A 159 -1.65 5.56 13.83
N PHE A 160 -0.62 6.30 13.41
CA PHE A 160 0.61 5.74 12.84
C PHE A 160 1.39 4.95 13.90
N PHE A 161 1.32 5.38 15.17
CA PHE A 161 1.90 4.66 16.28
C PHE A 161 1.25 3.28 16.45
N PHE A 162 -0.08 3.21 16.45
CA PHE A 162 -0.78 1.91 16.51
C PHE A 162 -0.48 1.05 15.29
N MET A 163 -0.40 1.65 14.10
CA MET A 163 -0.04 0.94 12.89
C MET A 163 1.36 0.30 12.96
N CYS A 164 2.34 0.96 13.59
CA CYS A 164 3.69 0.39 13.74
C CYS A 164 3.77 -0.58 14.93
N CYS A 165 3.26 -0.18 16.09
CA CYS A 165 3.42 -0.92 17.33
C CYS A 165 2.50 -2.15 17.46
N ALA A 166 1.33 -2.18 16.79
CA ALA A 166 0.45 -3.35 16.78
C ALA A 166 0.84 -4.39 15.71
N SER A 167 1.91 -4.15 14.95
CA SER A 167 2.26 -4.90 13.74
C SER A 167 3.23 -6.05 13.95
N TYR A 168 3.18 -6.74 15.10
CA TYR A 168 3.98 -7.95 15.34
C TYR A 168 3.83 -8.99 14.21
N ARG A 169 2.60 -9.17 13.71
CA ARG A 169 2.32 -10.08 12.61
C ARG A 169 2.98 -9.65 11.30
N ILE A 170 3.10 -8.35 11.04
CA ILE A 170 3.68 -7.82 9.80
C ILE A 170 5.19 -8.08 9.77
N HIS A 171 5.88 -7.84 10.89
CA HIS A 171 7.31 -8.17 11.01
C HIS A 171 7.57 -9.65 10.73
N SER A 172 6.71 -10.53 11.25
CA SER A 172 6.80 -11.97 10.98
C SER A 172 6.57 -12.30 9.49
N ILE A 173 5.57 -11.70 8.85
CA ILE A 173 5.27 -11.92 7.43
C ILE A 173 6.43 -11.49 6.52
N PHE A 174 6.97 -10.29 6.76
CA PHE A 174 8.05 -9.76 5.94
C PHE A 174 9.37 -10.47 6.23
N VAL A 175 9.84 -10.47 7.48
CA VAL A 175 11.25 -10.74 7.79
C VAL A 175 11.50 -12.15 8.35
N LEU A 176 10.50 -12.78 8.95
CA LEU A 176 10.66 -14.14 9.50
C LEU A 176 10.18 -15.24 8.57
N ARG A 177 9.29 -14.92 7.62
CA ARG A 177 8.69 -15.89 6.68
C ARG A 177 9.00 -15.60 5.21
N LEU A 178 9.36 -14.35 4.88
CA LEU A 178 9.75 -13.92 3.53
C LEU A 178 8.65 -14.20 2.48
N PHE A 179 7.39 -13.93 2.85
CA PHE A 179 6.25 -14.21 1.97
C PHE A 179 6.21 -13.34 0.71
N ASN A 180 5.62 -13.85 -0.36
CA ASN A 180 5.38 -13.10 -1.58
C ASN A 180 4.42 -11.90 -1.40
N ASP A 181 3.45 -12.00 -0.49
CA ASP A 181 2.44 -10.97 -0.20
C ASP A 181 3.02 -9.56 0.00
N PRO A 182 4.04 -9.36 0.88
CA PRO A 182 4.84 -8.15 0.96
C PRO A 182 5.18 -7.47 -0.37
N VAL A 183 5.67 -8.23 -1.34
CA VAL A 183 6.12 -7.71 -2.64
C VAL A 183 4.93 -7.17 -3.42
N ALA A 184 3.86 -7.96 -3.52
CA ALA A 184 2.63 -7.56 -4.21
C ALA A 184 2.01 -6.31 -3.57
N MET A 185 1.95 -6.27 -2.23
CA MET A 185 1.37 -5.14 -1.51
C MET A 185 2.21 -3.86 -1.62
N ALA A 186 3.54 -3.95 -1.59
CA ALA A 186 4.42 -2.80 -1.79
C ALA A 186 4.18 -2.15 -3.17
N ILE A 187 4.11 -2.97 -4.22
CA ILE A 187 3.86 -2.51 -5.59
C ILE A 187 2.43 -1.93 -5.71
N LEU A 188 1.43 -2.53 -5.05
CA LEU A 188 0.08 -1.97 -4.99
C LEU A 188 0.08 -0.59 -4.31
N PHE A 189 0.74 -0.42 -3.16
CA PHE A 189 0.80 0.87 -2.48
C PHE A 189 1.56 1.92 -3.30
N LEU A 190 2.55 1.51 -4.10
CA LEU A 190 3.18 2.38 -5.08
C LEU A 190 2.17 2.82 -6.16
N ALA A 191 1.37 1.91 -6.69
CA ALA A 191 0.30 2.23 -7.64
C ALA A 191 -0.69 3.24 -7.05
N VAL A 192 -1.10 3.07 -5.79
CA VAL A 192 -1.99 4.01 -5.08
C VAL A 192 -1.35 5.40 -4.96
N ASN A 193 -0.07 5.48 -4.60
CA ASN A 193 0.64 6.75 -4.56
C ASN A 193 0.68 7.43 -5.94
N LEU A 194 0.87 6.68 -7.02
CA LEU A 194 0.84 7.22 -8.39
C LEU A 194 -0.56 7.74 -8.77
N PHE A 195 -1.63 7.04 -8.38
CA PHE A 195 -2.99 7.52 -8.58
C PHE A 195 -3.28 8.81 -7.78
N LEU A 196 -2.72 8.94 -6.59
CA LEU A 196 -2.83 10.17 -5.78
C LEU A 196 -2.10 11.38 -6.38
N GLU A 197 -1.16 11.14 -7.30
CA GLU A 197 -0.39 12.17 -8.01
C GLU A 197 -0.87 12.36 -9.45
N ASP A 198 -2.06 11.85 -9.79
CA ASP A 198 -2.64 11.91 -11.14
C ASP A 198 -1.78 11.22 -12.22
N HIS A 199 -0.82 10.36 -11.84
CA HIS A 199 -0.01 9.54 -12.74
C HIS A 199 -0.70 8.21 -13.11
N TRP A 200 -1.87 8.29 -13.74
CA TRP A 200 -2.78 7.16 -13.95
C TRP A 200 -2.20 6.01 -14.81
N SER A 201 -1.46 6.31 -15.87
CA SER A 201 -0.85 5.27 -16.72
C SER A 201 0.17 4.43 -15.94
N LEU A 202 1.05 5.10 -15.20
CA LEU A 202 2.06 4.44 -14.37
C LEU A 202 1.41 3.70 -13.21
N GLY A 203 0.38 4.27 -12.59
CA GLY A 203 -0.41 3.59 -11.57
C GLY A 203 -1.05 2.30 -12.09
N CYS A 204 -1.62 2.30 -13.31
CA CYS A 204 -2.18 1.10 -13.93
C CYS A 204 -1.09 0.06 -14.26
N PHE A 205 0.07 0.51 -14.73
CA PHE A 205 1.23 -0.35 -14.94
C PHE A 205 1.67 -1.04 -13.63
N CYS A 206 1.88 -0.26 -12.56
CA CYS A 206 2.25 -0.80 -11.25
C CYS A 206 1.13 -1.70 -10.67
N PHE A 207 -0.14 -1.33 -10.84
CA PHE A 207 -1.26 -2.16 -10.40
C PHE A 207 -1.23 -3.54 -11.08
N SER A 208 -1.05 -3.57 -12.41
CA SER A 208 -0.92 -4.83 -13.13
C SER A 208 0.34 -5.60 -12.74
N LEU A 209 1.46 -4.91 -12.46
CA LEU A 209 2.66 -5.55 -11.93
C LEU A 209 2.40 -6.20 -10.56
N ALA A 210 1.61 -5.58 -9.68
CA ALA A 210 1.22 -6.20 -8.41
C ALA A 210 0.35 -7.45 -8.63
N VAL A 211 -0.60 -7.39 -9.58
CA VAL A 211 -1.43 -8.55 -9.97
C VAL A 211 -0.57 -9.69 -10.51
N SER A 212 0.49 -9.40 -11.29
CA SER A 212 1.37 -10.45 -11.83
C SER A 212 2.23 -11.11 -10.74
N VAL A 213 2.35 -10.50 -9.56
CA VAL A 213 3.03 -11.10 -8.40
C VAL A 213 2.06 -11.92 -7.56
N LYS A 214 0.85 -11.41 -7.30
CA LYS A 214 -0.18 -12.14 -6.58
C LYS A 214 -1.59 -11.78 -7.07
N MET A 215 -2.36 -12.80 -7.46
CA MET A 215 -3.70 -12.61 -8.02
C MET A 215 -4.69 -11.94 -7.06
N ASN A 216 -4.50 -12.02 -5.74
CA ASN A 216 -5.40 -11.42 -4.74
C ASN A 216 -5.57 -9.90 -4.95
N ILE A 217 -4.62 -9.25 -5.61
CA ILE A 217 -4.69 -7.83 -5.95
C ILE A 217 -5.86 -7.52 -6.90
N LEU A 218 -6.38 -8.51 -7.63
CA LEU A 218 -7.60 -8.37 -8.44
C LEU A 218 -8.82 -7.94 -7.64
N LEU A 219 -8.85 -8.18 -6.33
CA LEU A 219 -9.93 -7.71 -5.44
C LEU A 219 -10.05 -6.17 -5.43
N PHE A 220 -8.98 -5.44 -5.75
CA PHE A 220 -8.97 -3.98 -5.88
C PHE A 220 -9.40 -3.49 -7.28
N ALA A 221 -9.49 -4.39 -8.27
CA ALA A 221 -9.78 -4.02 -9.66
C ALA A 221 -11.15 -3.36 -9.85
N PRO A 222 -12.25 -3.77 -9.18
CA PRO A 222 -13.54 -3.06 -9.27
C PRO A 222 -13.45 -1.61 -8.79
N GLY A 223 -12.73 -1.35 -7.70
CA GLY A 223 -12.50 -0.01 -7.17
C GLY A 223 -11.67 0.84 -8.14
N LEU A 224 -10.63 0.27 -8.75
CA LEU A 224 -9.83 0.95 -9.77
C LEU A 224 -10.66 1.25 -11.03
N LEU A 225 -11.44 0.29 -11.53
CA LEU A 225 -12.30 0.48 -12.69
C LEU A 225 -13.30 1.62 -12.46
N PHE A 226 -13.92 1.65 -11.28
CA PHE A 226 -14.81 2.75 -10.90
C PHE A 226 -14.08 4.11 -10.97
N LEU A 227 -12.87 4.21 -10.41
CA LEU A 227 -12.09 5.45 -10.46
C LEU A 227 -11.70 5.86 -11.90
N LEU A 228 -11.33 4.90 -12.75
CA LEU A 228 -10.98 5.17 -14.15
C LEU A 228 -12.19 5.68 -14.93
N LEU A 229 -13.35 5.04 -14.80
CA LEU A 229 -14.59 5.48 -15.44
C LEU A 229 -15.04 6.85 -14.89
N TRP A 230 -14.94 7.05 -13.58
CA TRP A 230 -15.26 8.32 -12.96
C TRP A 230 -14.33 9.45 -13.45
N ARG A 231 -13.03 9.20 -13.59
CA ARG A 231 -12.06 10.22 -13.99
C ARG A 231 -12.05 10.49 -15.50
N PHE A 232 -12.15 9.45 -16.33
CA PHE A 232 -11.88 9.53 -17.77
C PHE A 232 -13.07 9.14 -18.66
N GLY A 233 -14.12 8.54 -18.11
CA GLY A 233 -15.17 7.90 -18.91
C GLY A 233 -14.69 6.61 -19.58
N LEU A 234 -15.53 6.01 -20.42
CA LEU A 234 -15.24 4.71 -21.02
C LEU A 234 -14.04 4.78 -21.99
N LEU A 235 -14.07 5.71 -22.94
CA LEU A 235 -13.04 5.81 -23.99
C LEU A 235 -11.65 6.09 -23.41
N GLY A 236 -11.56 6.92 -22.37
CA GLY A 236 -10.29 7.21 -21.70
C GLY A 236 -9.82 6.10 -20.76
N ALA A 237 -10.72 5.23 -20.28
CA ALA A 237 -10.36 4.06 -19.46
C ALA A 237 -9.76 2.92 -20.29
N ILE A 238 -10.21 2.71 -21.54
CA ILE A 238 -9.72 1.65 -22.44
C ILE A 238 -8.19 1.61 -22.54
N PRO A 239 -7.46 2.71 -22.87
CA PRO A 239 -6.01 2.64 -22.97
C PRO A 239 -5.32 2.32 -21.63
N LYS A 240 -5.93 2.66 -20.49
CA LYS A 240 -5.39 2.33 -19.16
C LYS A 240 -5.56 0.84 -18.85
N LEU A 241 -6.71 0.28 -19.19
CA LEU A 241 -6.96 -1.16 -19.10
C LEU A 241 -6.08 -1.95 -20.08
N ALA A 242 -5.83 -1.41 -21.27
CA ALA A 242 -4.92 -2.00 -22.25
C ALA A 242 -3.48 -2.10 -21.72
N ILE A 243 -2.99 -1.09 -20.99
CA ILE A 243 -1.68 -1.16 -20.30
C ILE A 243 -1.66 -2.34 -19.31
N CYS A 244 -2.72 -2.50 -18.51
CA CYS A 244 -2.81 -3.61 -17.56
C CYS A 244 -2.75 -4.97 -18.27
N ALA A 245 -3.57 -5.15 -19.31
CA ALA A 245 -3.65 -6.41 -20.06
C ALA A 245 -2.36 -6.72 -20.81
N ALA A 246 -1.77 -5.73 -21.49
CA ALA A 246 -0.52 -5.90 -22.22
C ALA A 246 0.62 -6.36 -21.30
N LEU A 247 0.73 -5.78 -20.09
CA LEU A 247 1.75 -6.20 -19.14
C LEU A 247 1.59 -7.67 -18.72
N GLN A 248 0.36 -8.14 -18.46
CA GLN A 248 0.11 -9.55 -18.12
C GLN A 248 0.52 -10.49 -19.24
N VAL A 249 0.20 -10.13 -20.50
CA VAL A 249 0.58 -10.93 -21.67
C VAL A 249 2.09 -10.95 -21.85
N VAL A 250 2.76 -9.80 -21.74
CA VAL A 250 4.22 -9.69 -21.91
C VAL A 250 4.95 -10.53 -20.86
N LEU A 251 4.59 -10.39 -19.58
CA LEU A 251 5.20 -11.16 -18.50
C LEU A 251 4.86 -12.66 -18.61
N GLY A 252 3.63 -12.99 -18.99
CA GLY A 252 3.19 -14.38 -19.12
C GLY A 252 3.68 -15.07 -20.40
N LEU A 253 4.20 -14.34 -21.38
CA LEU A 253 4.42 -14.82 -22.76
C LEU A 253 5.21 -16.14 -22.83
N PRO A 254 6.35 -16.32 -22.13
CA PRO A 254 7.12 -17.56 -22.23
C PRO A 254 6.33 -18.79 -21.79
N PHE A 255 5.45 -18.63 -20.81
CA PHE A 255 4.64 -19.70 -20.23
C PHE A 255 3.34 -19.92 -21.05
N LEU A 256 2.77 -18.84 -21.56
CA LEU A 256 1.60 -18.86 -22.44
C LEU A 256 1.88 -19.57 -23.76
N VAL A 257 3.09 -19.44 -24.31
CA VAL A 257 3.46 -20.13 -25.56
C VAL A 257 3.57 -21.64 -25.37
N VAL A 258 4.04 -22.09 -24.20
CA VAL A 258 4.28 -23.52 -23.92
C VAL A 258 2.99 -24.23 -23.49
N ASN A 259 2.26 -23.65 -22.53
CA ASN A 259 1.01 -24.22 -22.05
C ASN A 259 0.07 -23.11 -21.54
N PRO A 260 -0.72 -22.48 -22.44
CA PRO A 260 -1.56 -21.35 -22.07
C PRO A 260 -2.64 -21.72 -21.03
N VAL A 261 -3.27 -22.89 -21.18
CA VAL A 261 -4.28 -23.38 -20.24
C VAL A 261 -3.64 -23.66 -18.88
N GLY A 262 -2.48 -24.31 -18.86
CA GLY A 262 -1.74 -24.58 -17.63
C GLY A 262 -1.33 -23.31 -16.90
N TYR A 263 -0.82 -22.31 -17.63
CA TYR A 263 -0.47 -21.01 -17.05
C TYR A 263 -1.68 -20.30 -16.43
N LEU A 264 -2.78 -20.18 -17.18
CA LEU A 264 -3.97 -19.45 -16.72
C LEU A 264 -4.64 -20.14 -15.52
N THR A 265 -4.80 -21.46 -15.58
CA THR A 265 -5.45 -22.23 -14.52
C THR A 265 -4.64 -22.28 -13.23
N ARG A 266 -3.30 -22.28 -13.30
CA ARG A 266 -2.43 -22.26 -12.12
C ARG A 266 -2.25 -20.85 -11.55
N SER A 267 -1.96 -19.88 -12.40
CA SER A 267 -1.64 -18.50 -11.97
C SER A 267 -2.86 -17.75 -11.43
N PHE A 268 -4.06 -18.06 -11.95
CA PHE A 268 -5.33 -17.42 -11.58
C PHE A 268 -6.35 -18.47 -11.13
N ASP A 269 -5.93 -19.33 -10.19
CA ASP A 269 -6.79 -20.41 -9.67
C ASP A 269 -7.89 -19.87 -8.74
N LEU A 270 -9.04 -19.53 -9.34
CA LEU A 270 -10.26 -19.12 -8.63
C LEU A 270 -10.98 -20.29 -7.96
N GLY A 271 -10.60 -21.54 -8.26
CA GLY A 271 -11.19 -22.75 -7.69
C GLY A 271 -10.53 -23.20 -6.39
N ARG A 272 -9.34 -22.67 -6.09
CA ARG A 272 -8.57 -23.04 -4.90
C ARG A 272 -9.34 -22.69 -3.63
N GLN A 273 -9.55 -23.69 -2.79
CA GLN A 273 -10.17 -23.52 -1.48
C GLN A 273 -9.11 -23.35 -0.41
N PHE A 274 -9.38 -22.45 0.53
CA PHE A 274 -8.55 -22.30 1.71
C PHE A 274 -8.79 -23.49 2.64
N LEU A 275 -7.72 -24.11 3.15
CA LEU A 275 -7.87 -25.29 4.01
C LEU A 275 -8.23 -24.86 5.44
N PHE A 276 -9.18 -25.55 6.06
CA PHE A 276 -9.62 -25.25 7.42
C PHE A 276 -8.48 -25.28 8.45
N LYS A 277 -7.49 -26.16 8.29
CA LYS A 277 -6.30 -26.22 9.16
C LYS A 277 -5.50 -24.91 9.21
N TRP A 278 -5.55 -24.11 8.15
CA TRP A 278 -4.81 -22.85 8.05
C TRP A 278 -5.64 -21.63 8.44
N THR A 279 -6.93 -21.81 8.78
CA THR A 279 -7.81 -20.68 9.10
C THR A 279 -7.60 -20.21 10.52
N VAL A 280 -7.24 -18.92 10.64
CA VAL A 280 -7.10 -18.25 11.93
C VAL A 280 -8.40 -17.53 12.27
N ASN A 281 -8.92 -16.73 11.33
CA ASN A 281 -10.10 -15.90 11.57
C ASN A 281 -11.40 -16.71 11.63
N TRP A 282 -11.49 -17.82 10.88
CA TRP A 282 -12.70 -18.66 10.84
C TRP A 282 -12.60 -19.90 11.73
N ARG A 283 -11.65 -19.94 12.66
CA ARG A 283 -11.41 -21.12 13.52
C ARG A 283 -12.57 -21.41 14.47
N PHE A 284 -13.44 -20.43 14.69
CA PHE A 284 -14.66 -20.56 15.48
C PHE A 284 -15.79 -21.32 14.74
N LEU A 285 -15.71 -21.46 13.42
CA LEU A 285 -16.68 -22.22 12.64
C LEU A 285 -16.33 -23.71 12.61
N PRO A 286 -17.32 -24.62 12.62
CA PRO A 286 -17.12 -26.02 12.27
C PRO A 286 -16.50 -26.17 10.87
N GLU A 287 -15.63 -27.16 10.71
CA GLU A 287 -14.95 -27.46 9.44
C GLU A 287 -15.94 -27.72 8.30
N GLU A 288 -17.04 -28.42 8.62
CA GLU A 288 -18.12 -28.74 7.68
C GLU A 288 -18.76 -27.48 7.09
N ILE A 289 -18.98 -26.45 7.92
CA ILE A 289 -19.57 -25.17 7.48
C ILE A 289 -18.53 -24.38 6.69
N PHE A 290 -17.28 -24.35 7.17
CA PHE A 290 -16.21 -23.62 6.51
C PHE A 290 -15.94 -24.13 5.10
N GLN A 291 -15.94 -25.46 4.89
CA GLN A 291 -15.71 -26.07 3.58
C GLN A 291 -16.95 -26.06 2.69
N HIS A 292 -18.13 -25.73 3.22
CA HIS A 292 -19.38 -25.80 2.49
C HIS A 292 -19.42 -24.75 1.35
N ARG A 293 -19.74 -25.18 0.13
CA ARG A 293 -19.78 -24.29 -1.04
C ARG A 293 -20.76 -23.13 -0.88
N ALA A 294 -21.88 -23.33 -0.19
CA ALA A 294 -22.84 -22.26 0.08
C ALA A 294 -22.25 -21.17 0.98
N PHE A 295 -21.37 -21.51 1.92
CA PHE A 295 -20.70 -20.53 2.78
C PHE A 295 -19.76 -19.63 1.96
N HIS A 296 -18.93 -20.22 1.10
CA HIS A 296 -18.06 -19.48 0.18
C HIS A 296 -18.85 -18.56 -0.78
N VAL A 297 -19.96 -19.05 -1.34
CA VAL A 297 -20.84 -18.26 -2.20
C VAL A 297 -21.51 -17.13 -1.42
N ALA A 298 -21.96 -17.38 -0.18
CA ALA A 298 -22.55 -16.35 0.66
C ALA A 298 -21.55 -15.24 1.00
N LEU A 299 -20.29 -15.57 1.29
CA LEU A 299 -19.22 -14.59 1.49
C LEU A 299 -18.98 -13.75 0.24
N LEU A 300 -18.95 -14.38 -0.93
CA LEU A 300 -18.79 -13.66 -2.20
C LEU A 300 -19.97 -12.72 -2.47
N ILE A 301 -21.20 -13.17 -2.26
CA ILE A 301 -22.41 -12.33 -2.41
C ILE A 301 -22.34 -11.16 -1.44
N ALA A 302 -22.05 -11.40 -0.15
CA ALA A 302 -21.93 -10.35 0.84
C ALA A 302 -20.87 -9.29 0.45
N HIS A 303 -19.73 -9.73 -0.08
CA HIS A 303 -18.69 -8.83 -0.58
C HIS A 303 -19.17 -7.99 -1.76
N LEU A 304 -19.77 -8.62 -2.78
CA LEU A 304 -20.30 -7.91 -3.95
C LEU A 304 -21.41 -6.93 -3.56
N THR A 305 -22.33 -7.34 -2.68
CA THR A 305 -23.39 -6.47 -2.15
C THR A 305 -22.80 -5.28 -1.42
N ALA A 306 -21.78 -5.47 -0.58
CA ALA A 306 -21.10 -4.37 0.09
C ALA A 306 -20.47 -3.40 -0.91
N LEU A 307 -19.77 -3.90 -1.94
CA LEU A 307 -19.21 -3.06 -3.01
C LEU A 307 -20.30 -2.28 -3.77
N THR A 308 -21.42 -2.91 -4.11
CA THR A 308 -22.54 -2.26 -4.78
C THR A 308 -23.18 -1.17 -3.90
N LEU A 309 -23.41 -1.44 -2.62
CA LEU A 309 -23.93 -0.45 -1.68
C LEU A 309 -22.99 0.73 -1.52
N PHE A 310 -21.67 0.49 -1.48
CA PHE A 310 -20.67 1.57 -1.44
C PHE A 310 -20.66 2.37 -2.74
N ALA A 311 -20.71 1.70 -3.89
CA ALA A 311 -20.78 2.34 -5.18
C ALA A 311 -21.98 3.28 -5.29
N LEU A 312 -23.17 2.81 -4.89
CA LEU A 312 -24.42 3.57 -4.94
C LEU A 312 -24.50 4.68 -3.90
N ASN A 313 -24.17 4.40 -2.64
CA ASN A 313 -24.47 5.31 -1.53
C ASN A 313 -23.30 6.24 -1.19
N ARG A 314 -22.06 5.84 -1.47
CA ARG A 314 -20.87 6.54 -0.97
C ARG A 314 -19.96 7.09 -2.06
N TRP A 315 -19.78 6.35 -3.14
CA TRP A 315 -18.89 6.74 -4.25
C TRP A 315 -19.64 7.55 -5.32
N HIS A 316 -20.87 7.18 -5.64
CA HIS A 316 -21.72 7.90 -6.58
C HIS A 316 -22.66 8.86 -5.85
N ARG A 317 -22.18 10.07 -5.52
CA ARG A 317 -22.98 11.13 -4.85
C ARG A 317 -23.65 12.12 -5.82
N SER A 318 -23.61 11.84 -7.12
CA SER A 318 -24.27 12.64 -8.15
C SER A 318 -25.73 12.22 -8.30
N ASP A 319 -26.64 13.17 -8.55
CA ASP A 319 -28.07 12.91 -8.88
C ASP A 319 -28.27 12.20 -10.25
N GLU A 320 -27.21 11.66 -10.84
CA GLU A 320 -27.27 10.97 -12.13
C GLU A 320 -27.34 9.44 -11.95
N SER A 321 -27.69 8.72 -13.00
CA SER A 321 -27.54 7.26 -13.02
C SER A 321 -26.06 6.89 -13.11
N ILE A 322 -25.64 5.76 -12.52
CA ILE A 322 -24.27 5.19 -12.67
C ILE A 322 -23.85 5.09 -14.15
N LEU A 323 -24.80 4.92 -15.07
CA LEU A 323 -24.54 4.88 -16.51
C LEU A 323 -23.94 6.19 -17.06
N SER A 324 -24.08 7.32 -16.35
CA SER A 324 -23.41 8.57 -16.73
C SER A 324 -21.89 8.52 -16.58
N LEU A 325 -21.36 7.57 -15.79
CA LEU A 325 -19.92 7.31 -15.70
C LEU A 325 -19.32 6.78 -17.02
N LEU A 326 -20.14 6.24 -17.92
CA LEU A 326 -19.68 5.81 -19.24
C LEU A 326 -19.44 6.98 -20.19
N LYS A 327 -20.19 8.08 -19.99
CA LYS A 327 -20.08 9.30 -20.81
C LYS A 327 -18.75 10.01 -20.60
N HIS A 328 -18.37 10.82 -21.58
CA HIS A 328 -17.17 11.64 -21.48
C HIS A 328 -17.31 12.60 -20.28
N PRO A 329 -16.26 12.82 -19.46
CA PRO A 329 -16.34 13.69 -18.29
C PRO A 329 -16.85 15.12 -18.56
N ALA A 330 -16.63 15.65 -19.77
CA ALA A 330 -17.07 16.98 -20.20
C ALA A 330 -18.60 17.06 -20.46
N GLU A 331 -19.25 15.92 -20.71
CA GLU A 331 -20.69 15.85 -21.01
C GLU A 331 -21.55 15.63 -19.74
N ARG A 332 -20.91 15.54 -18.57
CA ARG A 332 -21.58 15.29 -17.29
C ARG A 332 -22.03 16.61 -16.68
N LYS A 333 -23.21 16.63 -16.03
CA LYS A 333 -23.70 17.84 -15.34
C LYS A 333 -22.71 18.38 -14.31
N ASN A 334 -21.96 17.47 -13.68
CA ASN A 334 -20.89 17.80 -12.73
C ASN A 334 -19.57 17.20 -13.22
N PRO A 335 -18.71 17.96 -13.92
CA PRO A 335 -17.42 17.45 -14.36
C PRO A 335 -16.54 17.08 -13.16
N PRO A 336 -15.80 15.95 -13.23
CA PRO A 336 -14.95 15.52 -12.13
C PRO A 336 -13.82 16.55 -11.91
N GLN A 337 -13.89 17.27 -10.80
CA GLN A 337 -12.75 18.07 -10.30
C GLN A 337 -11.54 17.14 -10.08
N ALA A 338 -10.32 17.67 -10.28
CA ALA A 338 -9.09 16.96 -9.92
C ALA A 338 -9.25 16.35 -8.53
N LEU A 339 -8.99 15.06 -8.38
CA LEU A 339 -9.26 14.34 -7.12
C LEU A 339 -8.54 15.08 -6.00
N PRO A 340 -9.26 15.80 -5.11
CA PRO A 340 -8.61 16.11 -3.85
C PRO A 340 -8.33 14.74 -3.23
N ALA A 341 -7.12 14.53 -2.69
CA ALA A 341 -6.71 13.26 -2.08
C ALA A 341 -7.79 12.64 -1.15
N ASN A 342 -8.68 13.49 -0.63
CA ASN A 342 -9.92 13.18 0.07
C ASN A 342 -10.97 12.29 -0.63
N ARG A 343 -11.05 12.25 -1.97
CA ARG A 343 -12.13 11.56 -2.71
C ARG A 343 -11.73 10.21 -3.32
N GLY A 344 -10.50 10.06 -3.81
CA GLY A 344 -10.03 8.80 -4.43
C GLY A 344 -9.82 7.66 -3.44
N LEU A 345 -9.43 7.98 -2.20
CA LEU A 345 -9.22 6.95 -1.18
C LEU A 345 -10.50 6.38 -0.58
N CYS A 346 -11.66 7.04 -0.60
CA CYS A 346 -12.86 6.38 -0.06
C CYS A 346 -13.24 5.09 -0.84
N SER A 347 -12.76 4.92 -2.08
CA SER A 347 -12.96 3.71 -2.87
C SER A 347 -11.89 2.64 -2.68
N LEU A 348 -10.61 3.00 -2.58
CA LEU A 348 -9.52 2.03 -2.35
C LEU A 348 -9.17 1.76 -0.88
N HIS A 349 -9.36 2.74 0.01
CA HIS A 349 -8.98 2.65 1.43
C HIS A 349 -9.84 1.66 2.22
N LEU A 350 -11.13 1.53 1.87
CA LEU A 350 -11.97 0.52 2.52
C LEU A 350 -11.69 -0.89 2.02
N GLN A 351 -11.34 -1.07 0.74
CA GLN A 351 -10.88 -2.38 0.27
C GLN A 351 -9.51 -2.75 0.88
N LEU A 352 -8.64 -1.78 1.14
CA LEU A 352 -7.37 -2.00 1.87
C LEU A 352 -7.61 -2.42 3.32
N HIS A 353 -8.62 -1.85 3.99
CA HIS A 353 -8.98 -2.22 5.37
C HIS A 353 -9.62 -3.61 5.49
N TRP A 354 -10.35 -4.05 4.46
CA TRP A 354 -10.98 -5.39 4.41
C TRP A 354 -10.08 -6.47 3.81
N GLY A 355 -9.04 -6.12 3.04
CA GLY A 355 -8.04 -7.07 2.51
C GLY A 355 -6.86 -7.35 3.46
N LEU A 356 -6.76 -6.61 4.56
CA LEU A 356 -5.77 -6.80 5.64
C LEU A 356 -6.35 -7.52 6.88
N LEU A 357 -7.66 -7.77 6.89
CA LEU A 357 -8.34 -8.67 7.82
C LEU A 357 -8.55 -10.01 7.14
#